data_AF-A0A956V888-F1
#
_entry.id   AF-A0A956V888-F1
#
_cell.length_a   1.000
_cell.length_b   1.000
_cell.length_c   1.000
_cell.angle_alpha   90.00
_cell.angle_beta   90.00
_cell.angle_gamma   90.00
#
_symmetry.space_group_name_H-M   'P 1'
#
loop_
_entity.id
_entity.type
_entity.pdbx_description
1 polymer ?
#
loop_
_entity_poly.entity_id
_entity_poly.type
_entity_poly.pdbx_seq_one_letter_code
_entity_poly.pdbx_strand_id
1 'polypeptide(L)'
;MQRNKLRPPAVPLIVNDPYLSIWSMADTLTDQPTKHWTGKVQALSGLIAIDGQAYRFMGSKPNHFELNVPNMEQIDLQVLPTRTIYTFEAAGVRLELTFLTPLLPHNLELMSRPVSYLDFSLSSTDQQSHKVQLYLDISPALCVDHPMQEVVWGRHRIAGQEVLWMGSKDQAMLKRSGDDLRIEWGYLYATPLETAGTSSVFASSLAAQTHFAKTGDLLDQDDTDMPKQPGNRPGAPVAAWLIEVGNVSETPQAKAFLLAYDDYYSIEYFQRKLKPYWRKDGANAASLIRLAINDYKDIKETCEAYDEELTQDLKTAGGNVYVSLGSLAFRQCIAAHKLVVDGDGEALFFSKENYSNGCMGTVDITYPSSPFFLLFNPDLLKAQVTPILDYVRSGRWPFPFAPHDIGRYPIANGQFYGGGENSEIDQMPVEECGNMLILVAALYKAKSDQSFLERYWQILSNWADYLLAKGLDPENQLCTDDFAGHMAHNVNLSLKALLGIAAYAQLCDAIGETQKAQEIRAQVQHMTKQ
;
A
#
# COMPACT_ATOMS: atom_id res chain seq x y z
N MET A 1 23.73 -24.37 8.80
CA MET A 1 22.30 -24.03 8.66
C MET A 1 22.08 -22.60 9.13
N GLN A 2 22.06 -21.62 8.22
CA GLN A 2 21.71 -20.23 8.57
C GLN A 2 20.19 -20.16 8.83
N ARG A 3 19.78 -20.28 10.09
CA ARG A 3 18.40 -20.00 10.55
C ARG A 3 18.10 -18.47 10.63
N ASN A 4 18.78 -17.65 9.84
CA ASN A 4 18.74 -16.17 9.98
C ASN A 4 17.93 -15.45 8.89
N LYS A 5 17.18 -16.16 8.04
CA LYS A 5 16.31 -15.53 7.05
C LYS A 5 14.89 -15.49 7.60
N LEU A 6 14.40 -14.31 7.97
CA LEU A 6 13.04 -14.10 8.42
C LEU A 6 12.09 -14.54 7.29
N ARG A 7 11.14 -15.41 7.61
CA ARG A 7 10.06 -15.79 6.70
C ARG A 7 8.86 -14.89 6.98
N PRO A 8 8.48 -13.97 6.08
CA PRO A 8 7.29 -13.17 6.29
C PRO A 8 6.04 -14.06 6.19
N PRO A 9 4.99 -13.84 7.00
CA PRO A 9 3.74 -14.59 6.88
C PRO A 9 3.00 -14.25 5.58
N ALA A 10 3.27 -13.08 5.01
CA ALA A 10 2.76 -12.60 3.74
C ALA A 10 3.86 -11.82 3.02
N VAL A 11 4.20 -12.20 1.80
CA VAL A 11 5.20 -11.50 0.98
C VAL A 11 4.51 -10.40 0.17
N PRO A 12 4.92 -9.11 0.30
CA PRO A 12 4.37 -8.04 -0.50
C PRO A 12 4.83 -8.18 -1.96
N LEU A 13 3.92 -8.12 -2.93
CA LEU A 13 4.26 -8.19 -4.35
C LEU A 13 4.06 -6.81 -4.98
N ILE A 14 2.80 -6.41 -5.17
CA ILE A 14 2.38 -5.11 -5.71
C ILE A 14 1.65 -4.38 -4.58
N VAL A 15 2.26 -3.40 -3.94
CA VAL A 15 1.67 -2.71 -2.78
C VAL A 15 1.78 -1.21 -2.96
N ASN A 16 0.71 -0.57 -3.45
CA ASN A 16 0.70 0.87 -3.71
C ASN A 16 -0.10 1.62 -2.64
N ASP A 17 -1.29 1.12 -2.32
CA ASP A 17 -2.24 1.72 -1.38
C ASP A 17 -3.23 0.65 -0.89
N PRO A 18 -4.20 0.96 0.00
CA PRO A 18 -5.11 -0.03 0.55
C PRO A 18 -6.00 -0.78 -0.46
N TYR A 19 -6.09 -0.33 -1.71
CA TYR A 19 -6.89 -0.97 -2.76
C TYR A 19 -6.05 -1.71 -3.81
N LEU A 20 -4.87 -1.20 -4.19
CA LEU A 20 -3.93 -1.90 -5.06
C LEU A 20 -2.81 -2.53 -4.22
N SER A 21 -3.11 -3.70 -3.64
CA SER A 21 -2.26 -4.33 -2.64
C SER A 21 -2.34 -5.87 -2.71
N ILE A 22 -1.42 -6.45 -3.48
CA ILE A 22 -1.32 -7.87 -3.82
C ILE A 22 -0.14 -8.52 -3.09
N TRP A 23 -0.41 -9.68 -2.48
CA TRP A 23 0.50 -10.41 -1.60
C TRP A 23 0.53 -11.90 -1.95
N SER A 24 1.66 -12.55 -1.65
CA SER A 24 1.75 -14.01 -1.54
C SER A 24 1.56 -14.41 -0.08
N MET A 25 0.49 -15.16 0.21
CA MET A 25 0.18 -15.67 1.57
C MET A 25 0.72 -17.10 1.77
N ALA A 26 1.85 -17.43 1.14
CA ALA A 26 2.42 -18.76 1.13
C ALA A 26 3.96 -18.75 1.10
N ASP A 27 4.56 -19.88 1.47
CA ASP A 27 6.02 -20.05 1.55
C ASP A 27 6.67 -20.08 0.16
N THR A 28 6.02 -20.73 -0.80
CA THR A 28 6.40 -20.64 -2.21
C THR A 28 5.36 -19.89 -3.02
N LEU A 29 5.81 -19.11 -4.00
CA LEU A 29 4.94 -18.30 -4.87
C LEU A 29 3.97 -19.16 -5.71
N THR A 30 4.21 -20.46 -5.81
CA THR A 30 3.39 -21.42 -6.58
C THR A 30 2.37 -22.18 -5.73
N ASP A 31 2.37 -22.02 -4.41
CA ASP A 31 1.50 -22.81 -3.51
C ASP A 31 0.04 -22.33 -3.53
N GLN A 32 -0.18 -21.02 -3.69
CA GLN A 32 -1.50 -20.40 -3.63
C GLN A 32 -1.64 -19.29 -4.68
N PRO A 33 -2.89 -18.90 -5.05
CA PRO A 33 -3.09 -17.68 -5.81
C PRO A 33 -2.62 -16.47 -4.99
N THR A 34 -2.15 -15.44 -5.67
CA THR A 34 -1.93 -14.14 -5.04
C THR A 34 -3.26 -13.55 -4.53
N LYS A 35 -3.18 -12.78 -3.45
CA LYS A 35 -4.36 -12.27 -2.73
C LYS A 35 -4.21 -10.79 -2.43
N HIS A 36 -5.33 -10.11 -2.37
CA HIS A 36 -5.41 -8.82 -1.69
C HIS A 36 -5.03 -8.98 -0.21
N TRP A 37 -4.60 -7.93 0.50
CA TRP A 37 -4.32 -8.02 1.94
C TRP A 37 -5.52 -8.54 2.75
N THR A 38 -6.75 -8.34 2.26
CA THR A 38 -8.00 -8.91 2.79
C THR A 38 -8.16 -10.44 2.59
N GLY A 39 -7.14 -11.14 2.12
CA GLY A 39 -7.19 -12.58 1.82
C GLY A 39 -8.06 -12.99 0.62
N LYS A 40 -8.81 -12.07 0.00
CA LYS A 40 -9.54 -12.34 -1.26
C LYS A 40 -8.58 -12.56 -2.41
N VAL A 41 -8.90 -13.51 -3.29
CA VAL A 41 -8.07 -13.83 -4.45
C VAL A 41 -8.08 -12.68 -5.45
N GLN A 42 -6.90 -12.18 -5.77
CA GLN A 42 -6.63 -11.23 -6.84
C GLN A 42 -5.41 -11.78 -7.58
N ALA A 43 -5.70 -12.71 -8.49
CA ALA A 43 -4.70 -13.63 -9.03
C ALA A 43 -3.83 -12.97 -10.11
N LEU A 44 -2.53 -13.17 -9.95
CA LEU A 44 -1.50 -13.09 -10.98
C LEU A 44 -0.98 -14.51 -11.19
N SER A 45 -0.83 -14.95 -12.44
CA SER A 45 -0.31 -16.29 -12.75
C SER A 45 0.86 -16.20 -13.72
N GLY A 46 1.88 -17.04 -13.51
CA GLY A 46 3.10 -17.01 -14.31
C GLY A 46 3.58 -18.41 -14.70
N LEU A 47 3.78 -18.62 -16.00
CA LEU A 47 4.33 -19.85 -16.58
C LEU A 47 5.54 -19.50 -17.46
N ILE A 48 6.46 -20.44 -17.59
CA ILE A 48 7.63 -20.34 -18.46
C ILE A 48 7.72 -21.61 -19.30
N ALA A 49 7.96 -21.48 -20.60
CA ALA A 49 8.31 -22.62 -21.45
C ALA A 49 9.81 -22.61 -21.69
N ILE A 50 10.48 -23.72 -21.37
CA ILE A 50 11.92 -23.95 -21.56
C ILE A 50 12.05 -25.13 -22.50
N ASP A 51 12.62 -24.90 -23.68
CA ASP A 51 12.78 -25.90 -24.75
C ASP A 51 11.47 -26.64 -25.08
N GLY A 52 10.35 -25.92 -25.02
CA GLY A 52 9.01 -26.42 -25.31
C GLY A 52 8.29 -27.09 -24.13
N GLN A 53 8.95 -27.27 -22.98
CA GLN A 53 8.30 -27.77 -21.77
C GLN A 53 7.90 -26.61 -20.84
N ALA A 54 6.63 -26.58 -20.45
CA ALA A 54 6.13 -25.57 -19.52
C ALA A 54 6.43 -25.90 -18.05
N TYR A 55 6.74 -24.86 -17.28
CA TYR A 55 6.91 -24.83 -15.83
C TYR A 55 6.14 -23.65 -15.25
N ARG A 56 5.79 -23.72 -13.96
CA ARG A 56 5.07 -22.66 -13.25
C ARG A 56 5.97 -22.00 -12.22
N PHE A 57 5.96 -20.67 -12.18
CA PHE A 57 6.71 -19.89 -11.19
C PHE A 57 5.82 -19.01 -10.31
N MET A 58 4.55 -18.78 -10.68
CA MET A 58 3.63 -17.96 -9.89
C MET A 58 2.17 -18.42 -10.00
N GLY A 59 1.44 -18.34 -8.88
CA GLY A 59 0.01 -18.63 -8.79
C GLY A 59 -0.27 -20.11 -8.53
N SER A 60 -1.54 -20.45 -8.23
CA SER A 60 -1.95 -21.82 -7.90
C SER A 60 -1.99 -22.76 -9.11
N LYS A 61 -2.08 -24.08 -8.83
CA LYS A 61 -2.08 -25.08 -9.89
C LYS A 61 -3.27 -24.81 -10.79
N PRO A 62 -3.13 -24.83 -12.12
CA PRO A 62 -4.29 -24.95 -13.00
C PRO A 62 -5.05 -26.18 -12.51
N ASN A 63 -6.27 -26.00 -11.99
CA ASN A 63 -7.05 -27.07 -11.35
C ASN A 63 -7.55 -28.07 -12.40
N HIS A 64 -6.65 -28.84 -13.01
CA HIS A 64 -6.97 -29.75 -14.11
C HIS A 64 -6.29 -31.09 -13.96
N PHE A 65 -7.09 -32.15 -14.11
CA PHE A 65 -6.64 -33.55 -14.11
C PHE A 65 -5.76 -33.92 -15.31
N GLU A 66 -5.73 -33.08 -16.36
CA GLU A 66 -5.08 -33.38 -17.65
C GLU A 66 -3.76 -32.66 -17.92
N LEU A 67 -3.42 -31.58 -17.17
CA LEU A 67 -2.16 -30.87 -17.33
C LEU A 67 -1.34 -30.87 -16.04
N ASN A 68 -0.29 -31.68 -16.02
CA ASN A 68 0.68 -31.65 -14.94
C ASN A 68 1.84 -30.71 -15.33
N VAL A 69 1.66 -29.42 -15.09
CA VAL A 69 2.74 -28.43 -15.23
C VAL A 69 3.59 -28.45 -13.95
N PRO A 70 4.86 -28.88 -14.00
CA PRO A 70 5.75 -28.84 -12.84
C PRO A 70 6.02 -27.40 -12.38
N ASN A 71 6.34 -27.23 -11.10
CA ASN A 71 6.81 -25.94 -10.60
C ASN A 71 8.29 -25.78 -10.94
N MET A 72 8.73 -24.54 -11.14
CA MET A 72 10.13 -24.22 -10.91
C MET A 72 10.44 -24.32 -9.42
N GLU A 73 11.65 -24.75 -9.07
CA GLU A 73 12.10 -24.79 -7.68
C GLU A 73 12.38 -23.36 -7.21
N GLN A 74 11.77 -22.92 -6.10
CA GLN A 74 12.07 -21.63 -5.48
C GLN A 74 13.35 -21.75 -4.66
N ILE A 75 14.43 -21.17 -5.16
CA ILE A 75 15.76 -21.21 -4.57
C ILE A 75 15.92 -20.15 -3.48
N ASP A 76 15.41 -18.94 -3.73
CA ASP A 76 15.56 -17.82 -2.81
C ASP A 76 14.39 -16.82 -2.85
N LEU A 77 14.26 -16.06 -1.76
CA LEU A 77 13.34 -14.93 -1.62
C LEU A 77 14.03 -13.80 -0.87
N GLN A 78 14.06 -12.59 -1.43
CA GLN A 78 14.52 -11.37 -0.74
C GLN A 78 13.39 -10.34 -0.71
N VAL A 79 13.14 -9.76 0.46
CA VAL A 79 12.19 -8.66 0.64
C VAL A 79 12.98 -7.42 1.03
N LEU A 80 12.95 -6.42 0.15
CA LEU A 80 13.62 -5.14 0.27
C LEU A 80 12.57 -4.02 0.40
N PRO A 81 12.96 -2.79 0.78
CA PRO A 81 12.02 -1.68 0.94
C PRO A 81 11.14 -1.40 -0.29
N THR A 82 11.69 -1.44 -1.50
CA THR A 82 10.96 -1.16 -2.75
C THR A 82 10.78 -2.38 -3.64
N ARG A 83 11.54 -3.46 -3.39
CA ARG A 83 11.58 -4.66 -4.23
C ARG A 83 11.30 -5.95 -3.47
N THR A 84 10.75 -6.93 -4.17
CA THR A 84 10.69 -8.32 -3.71
C THR A 84 11.20 -9.21 -4.82
N ILE A 85 12.24 -9.99 -4.53
CA ILE A 85 13.02 -10.74 -5.51
C ILE A 85 12.90 -12.22 -5.19
N TYR A 86 12.34 -12.99 -6.12
CA TYR A 86 12.32 -14.45 -6.07
C TYR A 86 13.34 -15.01 -7.06
N THR A 87 14.07 -16.04 -6.65
CA THR A 87 14.95 -16.81 -7.56
C THR A 87 14.38 -18.21 -7.73
N PHE A 88 14.20 -18.63 -8.97
CA PHE A 88 13.70 -19.95 -9.35
C PHE A 88 14.66 -20.67 -10.30
N GLU A 89 14.65 -21.99 -10.27
CA GLU A 89 15.39 -22.82 -11.23
C GLU A 89 14.53 -23.98 -11.76
N ALA A 90 14.67 -24.26 -13.05
CA ALA A 90 14.17 -25.47 -13.70
C ALA A 90 14.91 -25.72 -15.01
N ALA A 91 15.16 -26.98 -15.34
CA ALA A 91 15.62 -27.40 -16.67
C ALA A 91 16.81 -26.59 -17.24
N GLY A 92 17.83 -26.32 -16.42
CA GLY A 92 19.02 -25.58 -16.85
C GLY A 92 18.84 -24.07 -16.95
N VAL A 93 17.69 -23.51 -16.54
CA VAL A 93 17.41 -22.06 -16.54
C VAL A 93 17.13 -21.57 -15.12
N ARG A 94 17.75 -20.44 -14.78
CA ARG A 94 17.41 -19.62 -13.60
C ARG A 94 16.54 -18.45 -14.04
N LEU A 95 15.47 -18.22 -13.29
CA LEU A 95 14.62 -17.03 -13.38
C LEU A 95 14.72 -16.24 -12.07
N GLU A 96 15.18 -15.00 -12.14
CA GLU A 96 14.98 -14.02 -11.08
C GLU A 96 13.77 -13.14 -11.43
N LEU A 97 12.73 -13.21 -10.59
CA LEU A 97 11.50 -12.43 -10.71
C LEU A 97 11.49 -11.34 -9.64
N THR A 98 11.55 -10.09 -10.06
CA THR A 98 11.50 -8.93 -9.15
C THR A 98 10.17 -8.20 -9.29
N PHE A 99 9.45 -8.05 -8.18
CA PHE A 99 8.34 -7.12 -8.06
C PHE A 99 8.89 -5.79 -7.52
N LEU A 100 8.78 -4.73 -8.32
CA LEU A 100 9.26 -3.39 -7.99
C LEU A 100 8.06 -2.44 -7.82
N THR A 101 7.99 -1.75 -6.67
CA THR A 101 7.03 -0.65 -6.45
C THR A 101 7.76 0.54 -5.86
N PRO A 102 7.87 1.68 -6.57
CA PRO A 102 8.74 2.79 -6.20
C PRO A 102 8.13 3.69 -5.10
N LEU A 103 7.91 3.12 -3.92
CA LEU A 103 7.38 3.82 -2.75
C LEU A 103 8.46 4.69 -2.08
N LEU A 104 8.95 5.71 -2.79
CA LEU A 104 10.04 6.58 -2.34
C LEU A 104 9.49 7.85 -1.63
N PRO A 105 9.54 7.95 -0.28
CA PRO A 105 8.82 9.01 0.45
C PRO A 105 9.30 10.42 0.17
N HIS A 106 10.55 10.57 -0.27
CA HIS A 106 11.14 11.86 -0.65
C HIS A 106 10.66 12.37 -2.02
N ASN A 107 9.99 11.53 -2.82
CA ASN A 107 9.46 11.87 -4.14
C ASN A 107 7.95 11.56 -4.23
N LEU A 108 7.14 12.52 -3.79
CA LEU A 108 5.67 12.37 -3.73
C LEU A 108 5.03 12.13 -5.10
N GLU A 109 5.59 12.70 -6.17
CA GLU A 109 5.11 12.48 -7.55
C GLU A 109 5.24 11.02 -7.94
N LEU A 110 6.40 10.41 -7.68
CA LEU A 110 6.68 9.03 -8.04
C LEU A 110 5.98 8.05 -7.10
N MET A 111 6.06 8.28 -5.78
CA MET A 111 5.43 7.41 -4.78
C MET A 111 3.92 7.34 -4.94
N SER A 112 3.27 8.41 -5.41
CA SER A 112 1.81 8.41 -5.62
C SER A 112 1.38 7.75 -6.92
N ARG A 113 2.30 7.40 -7.83
CA ARG A 113 1.96 6.65 -9.06
C ARG A 113 1.54 5.24 -8.66
N PRO A 114 0.31 4.82 -8.99
CA PRO A 114 -0.15 3.45 -8.75
C PRO A 114 0.41 2.51 -9.83
N VAL A 115 1.74 2.42 -9.92
CA VAL A 115 2.47 1.68 -10.95
C VAL A 115 3.49 0.76 -10.29
N SER A 116 3.45 -0.51 -10.67
CA SER A 116 4.42 -1.52 -10.26
C SER A 116 4.97 -2.25 -11.48
N TYR A 117 6.19 -2.77 -11.35
CA TYR A 117 6.90 -3.46 -12.40
C TYR A 117 7.20 -4.90 -11.98
N LEU A 118 7.18 -5.81 -12.96
CA LEU A 118 7.68 -7.17 -12.84
C LEU A 118 8.89 -7.28 -13.77
N ASP A 119 10.07 -7.47 -13.19
CA ASP A 119 11.31 -7.70 -13.94
C ASP A 119 11.62 -9.19 -13.96
N PHE A 120 11.99 -9.68 -15.13
CA PHE A 120 12.44 -11.04 -15.36
C PHE A 120 13.89 -11.01 -15.82
N SER A 121 14.79 -11.62 -15.06
CA SER A 121 16.19 -11.85 -15.45
C SER A 121 16.42 -13.35 -15.58
N LEU A 122 16.82 -13.80 -16.78
CA LEU A 122 16.95 -15.21 -17.11
C LEU A 122 18.36 -15.55 -17.58
N SER A 123 18.93 -16.61 -17.03
CA SER A 123 20.25 -17.11 -17.43
C SER A 123 20.30 -18.64 -17.42
N SER A 124 21.15 -19.24 -18.24
CA SER A 124 21.47 -20.67 -18.15
C SER A 124 22.27 -20.97 -16.88
N THR A 125 21.98 -22.10 -16.26
CA THR A 125 22.71 -22.65 -15.10
C THR A 125 23.56 -23.88 -15.45
N ASP A 126 23.46 -24.37 -16.68
CA ASP A 126 24.11 -25.60 -17.15
C ASP A 126 25.04 -25.38 -18.36
N GLN A 127 25.28 -24.11 -18.74
CA GLN A 127 26.11 -23.68 -19.87
C GLN A 127 25.54 -24.03 -21.25
N GLN A 128 24.27 -24.47 -21.33
CA GLN A 128 23.56 -24.71 -22.58
C GLN A 128 22.71 -23.49 -22.97
N SER A 129 22.39 -23.40 -24.26
CA SER A 129 21.44 -22.41 -24.77
C SER A 129 20.04 -23.00 -24.73
N HIS A 130 19.11 -22.30 -24.08
CA HIS A 130 17.71 -22.71 -23.96
C HIS A 130 16.78 -21.74 -24.68
N LYS A 131 15.79 -22.25 -25.41
CA LYS A 131 14.72 -21.42 -25.96
C LYS A 131 13.69 -21.15 -24.88
N VAL A 132 13.43 -19.89 -24.57
CA VAL A 132 12.57 -19.49 -23.46
C VAL A 132 11.44 -18.53 -23.89
N GLN A 133 10.25 -18.82 -23.37
CA GLN A 133 9.04 -18.00 -23.50
C GLN A 133 8.41 -17.81 -22.12
N LEU A 134 7.92 -16.60 -21.83
CA LEU A 134 7.21 -16.30 -20.59
C LEU A 134 5.73 -16.07 -20.88
N TYR A 135 4.88 -16.56 -19.98
CA TYR A 135 3.45 -16.30 -19.93
C TYR A 135 3.11 -15.63 -18.61
N LEU A 136 2.34 -14.56 -18.68
CA LEU A 136 1.80 -13.84 -17.53
C LEU A 136 0.31 -13.60 -17.77
N ASP A 137 -0.53 -13.92 -16.78
CA ASP A 137 -1.93 -13.48 -16.79
C ASP A 137 -2.33 -12.72 -15.54
N ILE A 138 -3.30 -11.83 -15.73
CA ILE A 138 -3.84 -10.95 -14.70
C ILE A 138 -5.35 -11.14 -14.65
N SER A 139 -5.86 -11.45 -13.46
CA SER A 139 -7.29 -11.59 -13.22
C SER A 139 -7.97 -10.21 -13.12
N PRO A 140 -9.15 -10.03 -13.72
CA PRO A 140 -9.96 -8.83 -13.52
C PRO A 140 -10.58 -8.75 -12.11
N ALA A 141 -10.37 -9.76 -11.24
CA ALA A 141 -10.72 -9.67 -9.81
C ALA A 141 -9.98 -8.53 -9.09
N LEU A 142 -8.88 -8.03 -9.68
CA LEU A 142 -8.19 -6.82 -9.24
C LEU A 142 -9.04 -5.54 -9.37
N CYS A 143 -10.15 -5.58 -10.13
CA CYS A 143 -10.96 -4.42 -10.46
C CYS A 143 -12.34 -4.38 -9.77
N VAL A 144 -12.62 -5.34 -8.89
CA VAL A 144 -13.91 -5.47 -8.21
C VAL A 144 -13.76 -5.75 -6.73
N ASP A 145 -14.79 -5.42 -5.97
CA ASP A 145 -14.91 -5.87 -4.59
C ASP A 145 -15.30 -7.35 -4.56
N HIS A 146 -16.44 -7.71 -5.14
CA HIS A 146 -17.01 -9.06 -5.04
C HIS A 146 -16.88 -9.86 -6.34
N PRO A 147 -16.71 -11.20 -6.27
CA PRO A 147 -16.57 -12.05 -7.45
C PRO A 147 -17.83 -12.13 -8.33
N MET A 148 -18.98 -11.65 -7.83
CA MET A 148 -20.23 -11.58 -8.58
C MET A 148 -20.39 -10.29 -9.39
N GLN A 149 -19.57 -9.26 -9.13
CA GLN A 149 -19.57 -8.05 -9.92
C GLN A 149 -18.99 -8.35 -11.30
N GLU A 150 -19.56 -7.73 -12.32
CA GLU A 150 -19.12 -7.96 -13.68
C GLU A 150 -18.01 -6.98 -14.07
N VAL A 151 -17.13 -7.44 -14.95
CA VAL A 151 -16.02 -6.68 -15.49
C VAL A 151 -16.13 -6.51 -16.99
N VAL A 152 -15.54 -5.44 -17.48
CA VAL A 152 -15.35 -5.12 -18.90
C VAL A 152 -13.87 -4.95 -19.17
N TRP A 153 -13.46 -5.17 -20.41
CA TRP A 153 -12.06 -5.09 -20.81
C TRP A 153 -11.89 -4.60 -22.25
N GLY A 154 -10.65 -4.27 -22.59
CA GLY A 154 -10.32 -3.89 -23.95
C GLY A 154 -8.85 -3.57 -24.13
N ARG A 155 -8.56 -2.99 -25.29
CA ARG A 155 -7.20 -2.63 -25.72
C ARG A 155 -7.09 -1.14 -25.98
N HIS A 156 -5.96 -0.56 -25.62
CA HIS A 156 -5.55 0.78 -26.04
C HIS A 156 -4.19 0.73 -26.74
N ARG A 157 -3.88 1.81 -27.44
CA ARG A 157 -2.53 2.05 -27.94
C ARG A 157 -1.95 3.30 -27.28
N ILE A 158 -0.97 3.12 -26.40
CA ILE A 158 -0.32 4.19 -25.64
C ILE A 158 1.17 4.12 -25.91
N ALA A 159 1.78 5.26 -26.22
CA ALA A 159 3.20 5.31 -26.60
C ALA A 159 3.60 4.35 -27.75
N GLY A 160 2.66 4.04 -28.65
CA GLY A 160 2.89 3.11 -29.76
C GLY A 160 2.76 1.63 -29.37
N GLN A 161 2.60 1.33 -28.09
CA GLN A 161 2.50 -0.01 -27.50
C GLN A 161 1.04 -0.38 -27.25
N GLU A 162 0.76 -1.68 -27.31
CA GLU A 162 -0.53 -2.21 -26.90
C GLU A 162 -0.62 -2.25 -25.38
N VAL A 163 -1.74 -1.78 -24.85
CA VAL A 163 -2.04 -1.80 -23.42
C VAL A 163 -3.40 -2.46 -23.23
N LEU A 164 -3.44 -3.56 -22.48
CA LEU A 164 -4.71 -4.16 -22.08
C LEU A 164 -5.25 -3.42 -20.86
N TRP A 165 -6.55 -3.23 -20.82
CA TRP A 165 -7.24 -2.65 -19.68
C TRP A 165 -8.44 -3.48 -19.24
N MET A 166 -8.72 -3.45 -17.94
CA MET A 166 -9.88 -4.11 -17.32
C MET A 166 -10.47 -3.20 -16.25
N GLY A 167 -11.78 -3.30 -16.02
CA GLY A 167 -12.46 -2.51 -14.98
C GLY A 167 -13.79 -3.09 -14.58
N SER A 168 -14.28 -2.71 -13.41
CA SER A 168 -15.67 -2.97 -13.00
C SER A 168 -16.63 -2.36 -14.04
N LYS A 169 -17.69 -3.08 -14.41
CA LYS A 169 -18.73 -2.57 -15.29
C LYS A 169 -19.47 -1.39 -14.67
N ASP A 170 -19.76 -1.47 -13.37
CA ASP A 170 -20.67 -0.54 -12.70
C ASP A 170 -20.01 0.77 -12.29
N GLN A 171 -18.67 0.78 -12.16
CA GLN A 171 -17.88 1.96 -11.79
C GLN A 171 -18.47 2.69 -10.57
N ALA A 172 -18.69 1.95 -9.47
CA ALA A 172 -19.36 2.40 -8.25
C ALA A 172 -18.45 3.29 -7.37
N MET A 173 -17.95 4.38 -7.96
CA MET A 173 -16.94 5.25 -7.38
C MET A 173 -17.37 5.87 -6.06
N LEU A 174 -16.60 5.59 -4.99
CA LEU A 174 -16.76 6.16 -3.65
C LEU A 174 -18.17 5.93 -3.06
N LYS A 175 -18.83 4.81 -3.43
CA LYS A 175 -20.17 4.47 -2.91
C LYS A 175 -20.16 3.66 -1.62
N ARG A 176 -19.04 3.00 -1.30
CA ARG A 176 -18.87 2.13 -0.13
C ARG A 176 -17.66 2.56 0.67
N SER A 177 -17.72 2.30 1.97
CA SER A 177 -16.65 2.59 2.93
C SER A 177 -16.62 1.53 4.03
N GLY A 178 -15.45 1.28 4.59
CA GLY A 178 -15.25 0.35 5.70
C GLY A 178 -14.14 -0.68 5.46
N ASP A 179 -14.21 -1.73 6.26
CA ASP A 179 -13.24 -2.80 6.27
C ASP A 179 -13.58 -3.94 5.30
N ASP A 180 -12.60 -4.81 5.01
CA ASP A 180 -12.71 -5.89 4.02
C ASP A 180 -13.34 -5.40 2.70
N LEU A 181 -12.80 -4.30 2.17
CA LEU A 181 -13.20 -3.68 0.90
C LEU A 181 -12.01 -3.61 -0.07
N ARG A 182 -12.24 -3.98 -1.32
CA ARG A 182 -11.39 -3.71 -2.48
C ARG A 182 -12.06 -2.62 -3.35
N ILE A 183 -11.31 -2.13 -4.33
CA ILE A 183 -11.81 -1.13 -5.28
C ILE A 183 -12.81 -1.74 -6.26
N GLU A 184 -13.85 -0.97 -6.62
CA GLU A 184 -14.91 -1.38 -7.56
C GLU A 184 -15.20 -0.31 -8.64
N TRP A 185 -14.23 0.58 -8.87
CA TRP A 185 -14.23 1.60 -9.92
C TRP A 185 -12.82 1.86 -10.41
N GLY A 186 -12.68 2.58 -11.52
CA GLY A 186 -11.40 2.76 -12.17
C GLY A 186 -11.03 1.59 -13.08
N TYR A 187 -9.80 1.63 -13.57
CA TYR A 187 -9.29 0.68 -14.56
C TYR A 187 -7.86 0.26 -14.25
N LEU A 188 -7.63 -1.04 -14.36
CA LEU A 188 -6.31 -1.65 -14.39
C LEU A 188 -5.76 -1.58 -15.81
N TYR A 189 -4.48 -1.28 -15.96
CA TYR A 189 -3.74 -1.27 -17.22
C TYR A 189 -2.48 -2.11 -17.09
N ALA A 190 -2.12 -2.82 -18.16
CA ALA A 190 -0.91 -3.63 -18.15
C ALA A 190 -0.31 -3.77 -19.55
N THR A 191 1.02 -3.81 -19.61
CA THR A 191 1.78 -3.87 -20.86
C THR A 191 3.25 -4.26 -20.59
N PRO A 192 3.92 -5.03 -21.47
CA PRO A 192 5.37 -5.19 -21.43
C PRO A 192 6.07 -3.86 -21.72
N LEU A 193 7.28 -3.65 -21.18
CA LEU A 193 8.07 -2.46 -21.50
C LEU A 193 8.78 -2.58 -22.87
N GLU A 194 9.16 -3.79 -23.26
CA GLU A 194 9.63 -4.11 -24.61
C GLU A 194 8.51 -4.79 -25.43
N THR A 195 8.14 -4.21 -26.58
CA THR A 195 7.07 -4.76 -27.42
C THR A 195 7.53 -5.82 -28.43
N ALA A 196 8.84 -5.95 -28.63
CA ALA A 196 9.36 -6.89 -29.62
C ALA A 196 9.20 -8.33 -29.11
N GLY A 197 8.50 -9.16 -29.89
CA GLY A 197 8.24 -10.56 -29.53
C GLY A 197 7.18 -10.71 -28.44
N THR A 198 6.25 -9.77 -28.31
CA THR A 198 5.14 -9.89 -27.36
C THR A 198 3.80 -10.02 -28.07
N SER A 199 2.94 -10.88 -27.55
CA SER A 199 1.53 -10.99 -27.96
C SER A 199 0.65 -11.00 -26.71
N SER A 200 -0.65 -10.74 -26.90
CA SER A 200 -1.58 -10.70 -25.78
C SER A 200 -2.97 -11.18 -26.21
N VAL A 201 -3.73 -11.73 -25.26
CA VAL A 201 -5.08 -12.24 -25.50
C VAL A 201 -5.94 -12.06 -24.26
N PHE A 202 -7.21 -11.73 -24.45
CA PHE A 202 -8.25 -11.95 -23.46
C PHE A 202 -8.82 -13.34 -23.63
N ALA A 203 -8.82 -14.17 -22.60
CA ALA A 203 -9.36 -15.52 -22.68
C ALA A 203 -9.77 -16.01 -21.30
N SER A 204 -10.44 -17.16 -21.23
CA SER A 204 -10.58 -17.83 -19.93
C SER A 204 -9.21 -18.28 -19.41
N SER A 205 -8.98 -18.16 -18.10
CA SER A 205 -7.72 -18.55 -17.45
C SER A 205 -7.32 -19.99 -17.78
N LEU A 206 -8.28 -20.92 -17.74
CA LEU A 206 -8.03 -22.32 -18.12
C LEU A 206 -7.57 -22.43 -19.57
N ALA A 207 -8.25 -21.78 -20.51
CA ALA A 207 -7.93 -21.91 -21.93
C ALA A 207 -6.56 -21.30 -22.25
N ALA A 208 -6.27 -20.10 -21.73
CA ALA A 208 -5.00 -19.41 -21.95
C ALA A 208 -3.82 -20.20 -21.38
N GLN A 209 -3.89 -20.58 -20.09
CA GLN A 209 -2.81 -21.33 -19.43
C GLN A 209 -2.60 -22.71 -20.06
N THR A 210 -3.69 -23.40 -20.43
CA THR A 210 -3.60 -24.73 -21.07
C THR A 210 -3.02 -24.65 -22.47
N HIS A 211 -3.40 -23.63 -23.25
CA HIS A 211 -2.88 -23.44 -24.59
C HIS A 211 -1.38 -23.16 -24.54
N PHE A 212 -0.95 -22.22 -23.70
CA PHE A 212 0.47 -21.93 -23.50
C PHE A 212 1.25 -23.14 -23.03
N ALA A 213 0.76 -23.86 -22.01
CA ALA A 213 1.47 -25.00 -21.48
C ALA A 213 1.62 -26.18 -22.47
N LYS A 214 0.77 -26.27 -23.49
CA LYS A 214 0.86 -27.28 -24.56
C LYS A 214 1.70 -26.84 -25.76
N THR A 215 1.71 -25.54 -26.07
CA THR A 215 2.19 -25.04 -27.36
C THR A 215 3.34 -24.03 -27.26
N GLY A 216 3.51 -23.41 -26.09
CA GLY A 216 4.38 -22.24 -25.92
C GLY A 216 3.83 -20.95 -26.54
N ASP A 217 2.55 -20.91 -26.93
CA ASP A 217 1.92 -19.77 -27.61
C ASP A 217 0.61 -19.33 -26.92
N LEU A 218 0.01 -18.23 -27.37
CA LEU A 218 -1.32 -17.78 -26.98
C LEU A 218 -2.40 -18.22 -27.97
N LEU A 219 -3.65 -18.17 -27.50
CA LEU A 219 -4.81 -18.24 -28.38
C LEU A 219 -4.80 -17.07 -29.38
N ASP A 220 -5.33 -17.30 -30.57
CA ASP A 220 -5.33 -16.36 -31.69
C ASP A 220 -6.50 -15.38 -31.70
N GLN A 221 -7.45 -15.51 -30.76
CA GLN A 221 -8.65 -14.69 -30.67
C GLN A 221 -8.97 -14.28 -29.24
N ASP A 222 -9.38 -13.02 -29.09
CA ASP A 222 -9.93 -12.49 -27.85
C ASP A 222 -11.30 -13.08 -27.52
N ASP A 223 -11.49 -13.39 -26.24
CA ASP A 223 -12.81 -13.48 -25.62
C ASP A 223 -13.45 -12.09 -25.63
N THR A 224 -14.50 -11.96 -26.44
CA THR A 224 -15.28 -10.73 -26.60
C THR A 224 -16.60 -10.77 -25.84
N ASP A 225 -16.89 -11.87 -25.15
CA ASP A 225 -18.12 -12.03 -24.37
C ASP A 225 -17.92 -11.37 -23.01
N MET A 226 -18.25 -10.07 -22.99
CA MET A 226 -18.28 -9.20 -21.81
C MET A 226 -19.63 -8.46 -21.75
N PRO A 227 -20.11 -8.08 -20.55
CA PRO A 227 -19.44 -8.17 -19.26
C PRO A 227 -19.50 -9.58 -18.65
N LYS A 228 -18.48 -9.94 -17.84
CA LYS A 228 -18.39 -11.26 -17.17
C LYS A 228 -17.98 -11.13 -15.72
N GLN A 229 -18.34 -12.12 -14.91
CA GLN A 229 -17.81 -12.25 -13.55
C GLN A 229 -16.34 -12.69 -13.56
N PRO A 230 -15.46 -12.05 -12.78
CA PRO A 230 -14.02 -12.34 -12.75
C PRO A 230 -13.67 -13.57 -11.90
N GLY A 231 -14.65 -14.19 -11.23
CA GLY A 231 -14.48 -15.12 -10.09
C GLY A 231 -13.43 -16.23 -10.26
N ASN A 232 -13.05 -16.89 -9.17
CA ASN A 232 -11.95 -17.88 -9.18
C ASN A 232 -12.38 -19.25 -9.74
N ARG A 233 -12.73 -19.31 -11.03
CA ARG A 233 -13.20 -20.52 -11.73
C ARG A 233 -12.51 -20.68 -13.08
N PRO A 234 -12.45 -21.89 -13.65
CA PRO A 234 -11.78 -22.14 -14.93
C PRO A 234 -12.23 -21.24 -16.09
N GLY A 235 -13.51 -20.88 -16.16
CA GLY A 235 -14.08 -20.01 -17.19
C GLY A 235 -13.92 -18.51 -16.94
N ALA A 236 -13.12 -18.08 -15.97
CA ALA A 236 -12.96 -16.67 -15.62
C ALA A 236 -12.05 -15.97 -16.64
N PRO A 237 -12.43 -14.76 -17.11
CA PRO A 237 -11.59 -14.01 -18.05
C PRO A 237 -10.28 -13.59 -17.41
N VAL A 238 -9.22 -13.52 -18.19
CA VAL A 238 -7.92 -12.95 -17.84
C VAL A 238 -7.38 -12.12 -19.00
N ALA A 239 -6.57 -11.12 -18.69
CA ALA A 239 -5.65 -10.52 -19.65
C ALA A 239 -4.35 -11.33 -19.61
N ALA A 240 -3.96 -11.96 -20.71
CA ALA A 240 -2.75 -12.78 -20.79
C ALA A 240 -1.76 -12.21 -21.80
N TRP A 241 -0.47 -12.36 -21.50
CA TRP A 241 0.65 -11.96 -22.35
C TRP A 241 1.61 -13.13 -22.53
N LEU A 242 2.14 -13.21 -23.74
CA LEU A 242 3.32 -13.99 -24.09
C LEU A 242 4.46 -13.03 -24.36
N ILE A 243 5.62 -13.33 -23.78
CA ILE A 243 6.85 -12.57 -23.96
C ILE A 243 7.93 -13.55 -24.44
N GLU A 244 8.32 -13.41 -25.70
CA GLU A 244 9.45 -14.13 -26.28
C GLU A 244 10.76 -13.61 -25.67
N VAL A 245 11.43 -14.46 -24.89
CA VAL A 245 12.78 -14.18 -24.40
C VAL A 245 13.81 -14.56 -25.46
N GLY A 246 13.57 -15.65 -26.20
CA GLY A 246 14.48 -16.17 -27.20
C GLY A 246 15.48 -17.15 -26.58
N ASN A 247 16.72 -17.15 -27.09
CA ASN A 247 17.76 -18.04 -26.59
C ASN A 247 18.43 -17.43 -25.35
N VAL A 248 18.30 -18.11 -24.21
CA VAL A 248 18.95 -17.78 -22.94
C VAL A 248 20.22 -18.62 -22.80
N SER A 249 21.34 -17.97 -22.51
CA SER A 249 22.64 -18.57 -22.24
C SER A 249 23.21 -18.03 -20.92
N GLU A 250 24.51 -18.13 -20.68
CA GLU A 250 25.16 -17.57 -19.47
C GLU A 250 24.96 -16.06 -19.34
N THR A 251 24.83 -15.32 -20.44
CA THR A 251 24.56 -13.88 -20.41
C THR A 251 23.08 -13.64 -20.12
N PRO A 252 22.72 -12.98 -19.01
CA PRO A 252 21.32 -12.80 -18.64
C PRO A 252 20.52 -12.05 -19.70
N GLN A 253 19.32 -12.54 -20.00
CA GLN A 253 18.31 -11.84 -20.78
C GLN A 253 17.32 -11.18 -19.81
N ALA A 254 17.00 -9.91 -20.03
CA ALA A 254 16.07 -9.15 -19.21
C ALA A 254 14.78 -8.82 -19.98
N LYS A 255 13.66 -8.90 -19.30
CA LYS A 255 12.35 -8.42 -19.74
C LYS A 255 11.67 -7.68 -18.60
N ALA A 256 10.86 -6.70 -18.91
CA ALA A 256 10.08 -5.99 -17.90
C ALA A 256 8.62 -5.84 -18.30
N PHE A 257 7.75 -5.84 -17.29
CA PHE A 257 6.31 -5.73 -17.44
C PHE A 257 5.75 -4.72 -16.46
N LEU A 258 4.82 -3.88 -16.92
CA LEU A 258 4.21 -2.82 -16.14
C LEU A 258 2.75 -3.16 -15.83
N LEU A 259 2.35 -2.87 -14.60
CA LEU A 259 0.96 -2.85 -14.15
C LEU A 259 0.67 -1.48 -13.53
N ALA A 260 -0.43 -0.85 -13.94
CA ALA A 260 -0.87 0.44 -13.44
C ALA A 260 -2.37 0.42 -13.11
N TYR A 261 -2.82 1.26 -12.19
CA TYR A 261 -4.23 1.43 -11.90
C TYR A 261 -4.65 2.90 -11.97
N ASP A 262 -5.86 3.18 -12.42
CA ASP A 262 -6.41 4.53 -12.44
C ASP A 262 -7.77 4.56 -11.76
N ASP A 263 -7.81 5.08 -10.53
CA ASP A 263 -9.01 5.19 -9.70
C ASP A 263 -9.78 6.49 -9.95
N TYR A 264 -9.31 7.40 -10.81
CA TYR A 264 -9.84 8.76 -11.06
C TYR A 264 -9.91 9.68 -9.84
N TYR A 265 -10.69 9.28 -8.83
CA TYR A 265 -10.83 9.89 -7.51
C TYR A 265 -10.63 8.80 -6.46
N SER A 266 -9.82 9.11 -5.45
CA SER A 266 -9.35 8.11 -4.50
C SER A 266 -10.07 8.17 -3.16
N ILE A 267 -10.43 9.37 -2.72
CA ILE A 267 -10.95 9.65 -1.38
C ILE A 267 -12.11 10.64 -1.51
N GLU A 268 -13.13 10.49 -0.66
CA GLU A 268 -14.10 11.56 -0.39
C GLU A 268 -13.75 12.22 0.95
N TYR A 269 -13.50 13.52 0.94
CA TYR A 269 -13.18 14.31 2.13
C TYR A 269 -14.11 15.52 2.20
N PHE A 270 -14.87 15.65 3.29
CA PHE A 270 -15.93 16.66 3.41
C PHE A 270 -16.87 16.72 2.21
N GLN A 271 -17.34 15.54 1.78
CA GLN A 271 -18.26 15.36 0.64
C GLN A 271 -17.68 15.85 -0.70
N ARG A 272 -16.36 16.08 -0.77
CA ARG A 272 -15.63 16.42 -1.98
C ARG A 272 -14.78 15.25 -2.40
N LYS A 273 -14.86 14.87 -3.67
CA LYS A 273 -14.02 13.83 -4.25
C LYS A 273 -12.64 14.38 -4.53
N LEU A 274 -11.62 13.78 -3.92
CA LEU A 274 -10.22 14.15 -4.08
C LEU A 274 -9.54 13.22 -5.08
N LYS A 275 -8.69 13.80 -5.92
CA LYS A 275 -7.89 13.06 -6.88
C LYS A 275 -6.66 12.49 -6.18
N PRO A 276 -6.12 11.33 -6.63
CA PRO A 276 -4.80 10.92 -6.19
C PRO A 276 -3.76 11.97 -6.57
N TYR A 277 -2.70 12.08 -5.78
CA TYR A 277 -1.71 13.15 -5.91
C TYR A 277 -1.06 13.22 -7.29
N TRP A 278 -0.75 12.07 -7.92
CA TRP A 278 -0.19 12.01 -9.28
C TRP A 278 -1.07 12.66 -10.36
N ARG A 279 -2.37 12.89 -10.09
CA ARG A 279 -3.32 13.55 -11.00
C ARG A 279 -3.44 15.07 -10.78
N LYS A 280 -2.69 15.65 -9.84
CA LYS A 280 -2.86 17.07 -9.45
C LYS A 280 -2.72 18.05 -10.62
N ASP A 281 -1.80 17.77 -11.55
CA ASP A 281 -1.54 18.62 -12.72
C ASP A 281 -2.30 18.17 -13.98
N GLY A 282 -3.41 17.42 -13.80
CA GLY A 282 -4.27 16.98 -14.90
C GLY A 282 -3.79 15.73 -15.64
N ALA A 283 -2.82 15.00 -15.08
CA ALA A 283 -2.39 13.70 -15.61
C ALA A 283 -3.57 12.71 -15.70
N ASN A 284 -3.48 11.77 -16.65
CA ASN A 284 -4.43 10.68 -16.86
C ASN A 284 -3.68 9.34 -17.07
N ALA A 285 -4.41 8.22 -17.17
CA ALA A 285 -3.80 6.91 -17.38
C ALA A 285 -2.80 6.88 -18.56
N ALA A 286 -3.11 7.51 -19.69
CA ALA A 286 -2.25 7.49 -20.86
C ALA A 286 -0.94 8.27 -20.66
N SER A 287 -0.98 9.41 -19.96
CA SER A 287 0.24 10.14 -19.60
C SER A 287 1.04 9.40 -18.53
N LEU A 288 0.36 8.80 -17.54
CA LEU A 288 0.99 8.00 -16.49
C LEU A 288 1.76 6.81 -17.06
N ILE A 289 1.13 6.02 -17.93
CA ILE A 289 1.74 4.84 -18.53
C ILE A 289 2.93 5.23 -19.41
N ARG A 290 2.80 6.29 -20.22
CA ARG A 290 3.90 6.81 -21.04
C ARG A 290 5.09 7.23 -20.18
N LEU A 291 4.83 7.95 -19.09
CA LEU A 291 5.85 8.42 -18.18
C LEU A 291 6.53 7.24 -17.47
N ALA A 292 5.76 6.28 -16.98
CA ALA A 292 6.26 5.08 -16.32
C ALA A 292 7.15 4.23 -17.25
N ILE A 293 6.77 4.06 -18.52
CA ILE A 293 7.61 3.38 -19.52
C ILE A 293 8.92 4.12 -19.72
N ASN A 294 8.88 5.44 -19.89
CA ASN A 294 10.06 6.25 -20.17
C ASN A 294 11.02 6.30 -18.98
N ASP A 295 10.49 6.43 -17.76
CA ASP A 295 11.25 6.62 -16.53
C ASP A 295 11.74 5.29 -15.94
N TYR A 296 11.29 4.14 -16.44
CA TYR A 296 11.48 2.84 -15.79
C TYR A 296 12.94 2.55 -15.42
N LYS A 297 13.88 2.79 -16.33
CA LYS A 297 15.30 2.50 -16.08
C LYS A 297 15.82 3.32 -14.90
N ASP A 298 15.54 4.63 -14.89
CA ASP A 298 15.97 5.53 -13.82
C ASP A 298 15.28 5.19 -12.50
N ILE A 299 14.00 4.80 -12.54
CA ILE A 299 13.24 4.34 -11.36
C ILE A 299 13.87 3.08 -10.78
N LYS A 300 14.22 2.10 -11.62
CA LYS A 300 14.85 0.85 -11.18
C LYS A 300 16.19 1.11 -10.50
N GLU A 301 17.07 1.89 -11.15
CA GLU A 301 18.38 2.25 -10.59
C GLU A 301 18.24 3.01 -9.26
N THR A 302 17.26 3.93 -9.18
CA THR A 302 16.99 4.69 -7.95
C THR A 302 16.50 3.77 -6.82
N CYS A 303 15.61 2.84 -7.11
CA CYS A 303 15.08 1.89 -6.13
C CYS A 303 16.14 0.89 -5.67
N GLU A 304 17.03 0.47 -6.58
CA GLU A 304 18.20 -0.34 -6.26
C GLU A 304 19.12 0.36 -5.26
N ALA A 305 19.51 1.60 -5.55
CA ALA A 305 20.35 2.40 -4.66
C ALA A 305 19.66 2.66 -3.31
N TYR A 306 18.37 2.96 -3.31
CA TYR A 306 17.61 3.21 -2.09
C TYR A 306 17.50 1.97 -1.19
N ASP A 307 17.25 0.80 -1.79
CA ASP A 307 17.22 -0.46 -1.05
C ASP A 307 18.60 -0.77 -0.43
N GLU A 308 19.69 -0.54 -1.17
CA GLU A 308 21.06 -0.74 -0.66
C GLU A 308 21.36 0.18 0.53
N GLU A 309 21.07 1.47 0.41
CA GLU A 309 21.26 2.47 1.46
C GLU A 309 20.47 2.09 2.72
N LEU A 310 19.15 1.92 2.59
CA LEU A 310 18.28 1.70 3.75
C LEU A 310 18.57 0.34 4.41
N THR A 311 18.84 -0.71 3.63
CA THR A 311 19.19 -2.01 4.24
C THR A 311 20.55 -1.98 4.94
N GLN A 312 21.51 -1.17 4.46
CA GLN A 312 22.78 -0.97 5.15
C GLN A 312 22.60 -0.20 6.47
N ASP A 313 21.73 0.81 6.51
CA ASP A 313 21.39 1.54 7.74
C ASP A 313 20.69 0.63 8.75
N LEU A 314 19.68 -0.13 8.32
CA LEU A 314 19.00 -1.11 9.18
C LEU A 314 19.98 -2.18 9.70
N LYS A 315 20.90 -2.64 8.86
CA LYS A 315 21.92 -3.61 9.28
C LYS A 315 22.87 -3.03 10.32
N THR A 316 23.24 -1.76 10.17
CA THR A 316 24.08 -1.04 11.15
C THR A 316 23.35 -0.86 12.48
N ALA A 317 22.05 -0.56 12.44
CA ALA A 317 21.23 -0.36 13.63
C ALA A 317 20.90 -1.65 14.40
N GLY A 318 20.65 -2.77 13.71
CA GLY A 318 20.13 -3.99 14.34
C GLY A 318 20.46 -5.32 13.66
N GLY A 319 21.38 -5.34 12.70
CA GLY A 319 21.79 -6.55 11.98
C GLY A 319 20.75 -7.10 11.01
N ASN A 320 21.01 -8.28 10.43
CA ASN A 320 20.23 -8.83 9.33
C ASN A 320 18.75 -9.14 9.67
N VAL A 321 18.45 -9.46 10.94
CA VAL A 321 17.06 -9.65 11.37
C VAL A 321 16.31 -8.34 11.30
N TYR A 322 16.94 -7.24 11.73
CA TYR A 322 16.34 -5.90 11.68
C TYR A 322 16.18 -5.41 10.25
N VAL A 323 17.10 -5.74 9.32
CA VAL A 323 16.90 -5.52 7.89
C VAL A 323 15.60 -6.15 7.41
N SER A 324 15.37 -7.42 7.75
CA SER A 324 14.17 -8.14 7.28
C SER A 324 12.88 -7.54 7.84
N LEU A 325 12.88 -7.16 9.13
CA LEU A 325 11.73 -6.52 9.77
C LEU A 325 11.48 -5.12 9.22
N GLY A 326 12.54 -4.31 9.08
CA GLY A 326 12.47 -2.94 8.58
C GLY A 326 12.00 -2.86 7.12
N SER A 327 12.52 -3.73 6.24
CA SER A 327 12.07 -3.81 4.84
C SER A 327 10.59 -4.17 4.74
N LEU A 328 10.10 -5.11 5.55
CA LEU A 328 8.69 -5.48 5.54
C LEU A 328 7.80 -4.35 6.11
N ALA A 329 8.20 -3.78 7.25
CA ALA A 329 7.49 -2.68 7.89
C ALA A 329 7.42 -1.44 6.98
N PHE A 330 8.48 -1.15 6.21
CA PHE A 330 8.50 -0.08 5.23
C PHE A 330 7.35 -0.21 4.22
N ARG A 331 7.21 -1.40 3.62
CA ARG A 331 6.16 -1.67 2.63
C ARG A 331 4.77 -1.64 3.25
N GLN A 332 4.61 -2.22 4.43
CA GLN A 332 3.33 -2.26 5.15
C GLN A 332 2.85 -0.86 5.56
N CYS A 333 3.75 -0.03 6.07
CA CYS A 333 3.43 1.31 6.55
C CYS A 333 2.88 2.19 5.41
N ILE A 334 3.63 2.30 4.30
CA ILE A 334 3.20 3.16 3.19
C ILE A 334 1.95 2.60 2.49
N ALA A 335 1.88 1.29 2.24
CA ALA A 335 0.76 0.68 1.52
C ALA A 335 -0.57 0.72 2.29
N ALA A 336 -0.56 1.05 3.58
CA ALA A 336 -1.75 1.28 4.37
C ALA A 336 -2.34 2.70 4.19
N HIS A 337 -1.78 3.53 3.30
CA HIS A 337 -2.17 4.92 3.12
C HIS A 337 -2.45 5.28 1.65
N LYS A 338 -3.20 6.35 1.43
CA LYS A 338 -3.46 6.92 0.11
C LYS A 338 -3.12 8.41 0.07
N LEU A 339 -2.25 8.79 -0.86
CA LEU A 339 -1.87 10.19 -1.10
C LEU A 339 -2.81 10.83 -2.13
N VAL A 340 -3.46 11.90 -1.72
CA VAL A 340 -4.39 12.69 -2.53
C VAL A 340 -4.00 14.16 -2.50
N VAL A 341 -4.63 14.92 -3.37
CA VAL A 341 -4.51 16.38 -3.42
C VAL A 341 -5.85 17.03 -3.16
N ASP A 342 -5.87 18.08 -2.35
CA ASP A 342 -7.07 18.85 -2.07
C ASP A 342 -7.34 19.93 -3.15
N GLY A 343 -8.32 20.79 -2.89
CA GLY A 343 -8.71 21.86 -3.82
C GLY A 343 -7.71 23.02 -3.94
N ASP A 344 -6.81 23.16 -2.95
CA ASP A 344 -5.79 24.20 -2.89
C ASP A 344 -4.43 23.72 -3.42
N GLY A 345 -4.33 22.43 -3.77
CA GLY A 345 -3.12 21.81 -4.28
C GLY A 345 -2.24 21.18 -3.19
N GLU A 346 -2.73 21.14 -1.94
CA GLU A 346 -2.01 20.59 -0.81
C GLU A 346 -2.14 19.06 -0.75
N ALA A 347 -1.07 18.40 -0.30
CA ALA A 347 -1.06 16.96 -0.13
C ALA A 347 -1.82 16.56 1.14
N LEU A 348 -2.73 15.60 1.03
CA LEU A 348 -3.38 14.92 2.16
C LEU A 348 -3.08 13.42 2.07
N PHE A 349 -2.83 12.79 3.22
CA PHE A 349 -2.40 11.39 3.28
C PHE A 349 -3.23 10.63 4.29
N PHE A 350 -4.11 9.76 3.81
CA PHE A 350 -5.10 9.09 4.65
C PHE A 350 -4.70 7.64 4.91
N SER A 351 -4.57 7.27 6.18
CA SER A 351 -4.42 5.88 6.61
C SER A 351 -5.73 5.11 6.47
N LYS A 352 -5.66 3.80 6.23
CA LYS A 352 -6.74 2.85 6.45
C LYS A 352 -6.36 1.91 7.58
N GLU A 353 -7.24 1.79 8.56
CA GLU A 353 -7.13 0.79 9.60
C GLU A 353 -7.56 -0.60 9.07
N ASN A 354 -6.58 -1.33 8.53
CA ASN A 354 -6.80 -2.60 7.84
C ASN A 354 -7.18 -3.71 8.83
N TYR A 355 -8.30 -4.41 8.58
CA TYR A 355 -8.82 -5.47 9.45
C TYR A 355 -9.22 -5.04 10.87
N SER A 356 -9.43 -3.74 11.07
CA SER A 356 -9.99 -3.18 12.29
C SER A 356 -10.94 -2.03 11.93
N ASN A 357 -12.17 -2.39 11.57
CA ASN A 357 -13.30 -1.47 11.25
C ASN A 357 -13.13 -0.57 10.00
N GLY A 358 -11.90 -0.46 9.45
CA GLY A 358 -11.61 0.35 8.28
C GLY A 358 -11.72 1.84 8.54
N CYS A 359 -11.52 2.28 9.78
CA CYS A 359 -11.44 3.70 10.13
C CYS A 359 -10.33 4.38 9.33
N MET A 360 -10.53 5.66 9.04
CA MET A 360 -9.66 6.45 8.16
C MET A 360 -9.14 7.68 8.87
N GLY A 361 -7.84 7.94 8.73
CA GLY A 361 -7.17 8.99 9.48
C GLY A 361 -7.21 8.72 10.99
N THR A 362 -7.09 7.44 11.38
CA THR A 362 -7.12 7.04 12.78
C THR A 362 -5.89 7.57 13.53
N VAL A 363 -6.10 8.29 14.63
CA VAL A 363 -5.04 8.99 15.36
C VAL A 363 -4.09 8.01 16.07
N ASP A 364 -4.63 7.02 16.78
CA ASP A 364 -3.85 6.02 17.50
C ASP A 364 -3.11 5.01 16.59
N ILE A 365 -3.42 4.98 15.29
CA ILE A 365 -2.61 4.32 14.25
C ILE A 365 -1.56 5.27 13.64
N THR A 366 -1.91 6.55 13.50
CA THR A 366 -0.97 7.59 13.04
C THR A 366 0.17 7.77 14.05
N TYR A 367 -0.13 7.71 15.34
CA TYR A 367 0.86 7.83 16.41
C TYR A 367 2.03 6.82 16.31
N PRO A 368 1.81 5.49 16.32
CA PRO A 368 2.88 4.50 16.25
C PRO A 368 3.57 4.44 14.88
N SER A 369 2.89 4.85 13.80
CA SER A 369 3.50 4.93 12.46
C SER A 369 4.30 6.22 12.24
N SER A 370 4.05 7.27 13.04
CA SER A 370 4.68 8.59 12.84
C SER A 370 6.21 8.62 12.85
N PRO A 371 6.97 7.78 13.62
CA PRO A 371 8.43 7.79 13.54
C PRO A 371 8.94 7.46 12.13
N PHE A 372 8.22 6.62 11.39
CA PHE A 372 8.53 6.32 9.99
C PHE A 372 8.43 7.59 9.14
N PHE A 373 7.28 8.28 9.18
CA PHE A 373 7.06 9.46 8.35
C PHE A 373 7.93 10.65 8.79
N LEU A 374 8.20 10.81 10.09
CA LEU A 374 9.15 11.82 10.58
C LEU A 374 10.56 11.59 10.05
N LEU A 375 11.00 10.32 9.98
CA LEU A 375 12.33 9.98 9.47
C LEU A 375 12.42 10.22 7.96
N PHE A 376 11.44 9.72 7.19
CA PHE A 376 11.56 9.67 5.74
C PHE A 376 11.02 10.91 5.02
N ASN A 377 9.92 11.50 5.50
CA ASN A 377 9.38 12.75 4.98
C ASN A 377 8.35 13.39 5.93
N PRO A 378 8.74 14.38 6.76
CA PRO A 378 7.83 15.07 7.67
C PRO A 378 6.59 15.70 7.01
N ASP A 379 6.63 16.01 5.70
CA ASP A 379 5.46 16.52 4.99
C ASP A 379 4.36 15.45 4.85
N LEU A 380 4.70 14.16 4.84
CA LEU A 380 3.71 13.09 4.90
C LEU A 380 3.05 12.98 6.26
N LEU A 381 3.78 13.23 7.36
CA LEU A 381 3.15 13.29 8.67
C LEU A 381 2.22 14.52 8.76
N LYS A 382 2.68 15.69 8.26
CA LYS A 382 1.85 16.88 8.15
C LYS A 382 0.56 16.59 7.37
N ALA A 383 0.66 15.89 6.24
CA ALA A 383 -0.46 15.48 5.40
C ALA A 383 -1.42 14.48 6.08
N GLN A 384 -0.97 13.73 7.09
CA GLN A 384 -1.82 12.84 7.90
C GLN A 384 -2.56 13.58 9.01
N VAL A 385 -1.88 14.49 9.73
CA VAL A 385 -2.50 15.20 10.86
C VAL A 385 -3.41 16.35 10.41
N THR A 386 -3.15 16.94 9.24
CA THR A 386 -3.91 18.09 8.72
C THR A 386 -5.41 17.78 8.55
N PRO A 387 -5.83 16.66 7.92
CA PRO A 387 -7.25 16.33 7.79
C PRO A 387 -7.99 16.23 9.13
N ILE A 388 -7.33 15.73 10.19
CA ILE A 388 -7.89 15.54 11.53
C ILE A 388 -8.09 16.88 12.22
N LEU A 389 -7.07 17.76 12.13
CA LEU A 389 -7.14 19.11 12.66
C LEU A 389 -8.18 19.97 11.92
N ASP A 390 -8.28 19.82 10.60
CA ASP A 390 -9.29 20.49 9.77
C ASP A 390 -10.71 20.00 10.06
N TYR A 391 -10.87 18.71 10.36
CA TYR A 391 -12.13 18.15 10.83
C TYR A 391 -12.62 18.81 12.12
N VAL A 392 -11.76 19.01 13.12
CA VAL A 392 -12.13 19.73 14.34
C VAL A 392 -12.32 21.23 14.08
N ARG A 393 -11.44 21.86 13.28
CA ARG A 393 -11.55 23.29 12.92
C ARG A 393 -12.84 23.62 12.18
N SER A 394 -13.42 22.66 11.46
CA SER A 394 -14.71 22.85 10.77
C SER A 394 -15.89 23.14 11.71
N GLY A 395 -15.72 22.89 13.01
CA GLY A 395 -16.78 23.01 14.02
C GLY A 395 -17.75 21.82 14.06
N ARG A 396 -17.49 20.78 13.25
CA ARG A 396 -18.32 19.59 13.17
C ARG A 396 -18.15 18.65 14.36
N TRP A 397 -16.93 18.55 14.89
CA TRP A 397 -16.64 17.77 16.08
C TRP A 397 -17.05 18.54 17.35
N PRO A 398 -18.04 18.07 18.13
CA PRO A 398 -18.63 18.87 19.20
C PRO A 398 -17.92 18.72 20.57
N PHE A 399 -16.95 17.82 20.67
CA PHE A 399 -16.35 17.42 21.94
C PHE A 399 -15.02 18.17 22.23
N PRO A 400 -14.64 18.34 23.50
CA PRO A 400 -13.44 19.08 23.90
C PRO A 400 -12.13 18.29 23.73
N PHE A 401 -12.18 17.05 23.23
CA PHE A 401 -11.05 16.16 23.03
C PHE A 401 -10.83 15.83 21.55
N ALA A 402 -9.70 15.20 21.19
CA ALA A 402 -9.40 14.82 19.82
C ALA A 402 -10.30 13.66 19.35
N PRO A 403 -10.79 13.68 18.10
CA PRO A 403 -11.51 12.54 17.51
C PRO A 403 -10.56 11.38 17.26
N HIS A 404 -11.09 10.17 17.29
CA HIS A 404 -10.35 8.93 16.99
C HIS A 404 -10.02 8.83 15.49
N ASP A 405 -11.02 9.09 14.65
CA ASP A 405 -10.92 9.02 13.20
C ASP A 405 -11.79 10.12 12.55
N ILE A 406 -11.73 10.20 11.23
CA ILE A 406 -12.52 11.16 10.44
C ILE A 406 -13.49 10.47 9.47
N GLY A 407 -13.71 9.16 9.62
CA GLY A 407 -14.61 8.36 8.82
C GLY A 407 -14.11 6.94 8.60
N ARG A 408 -14.65 6.29 7.57
CA ARG A 408 -14.23 4.94 7.16
C ARG A 408 -13.74 4.97 5.73
N TYR A 409 -12.62 4.31 5.46
CA TYR A 409 -11.94 4.37 4.17
C TYR A 409 -12.88 3.89 3.04
N PRO A 410 -13.06 4.65 1.94
CA PRO A 410 -12.32 5.85 1.52
C PRO A 410 -13.08 7.18 1.76
N ILE A 411 -14.01 7.23 2.71
CA ILE A 411 -14.91 8.36 2.98
C ILE A 411 -14.60 8.99 4.35
N ALA A 412 -14.00 10.18 4.34
CA ALA A 412 -13.71 11.02 5.52
C ALA A 412 -14.76 12.13 5.66
N ASN A 413 -15.95 11.72 6.06
CA ASN A 413 -17.09 12.60 6.25
C ASN A 413 -17.56 12.61 7.70
N GLY A 414 -16.67 12.46 8.68
CA GLY A 414 -17.01 12.50 10.10
C GLY A 414 -16.72 11.19 10.81
N GLN A 415 -16.40 11.28 12.09
CA GLN A 415 -15.94 10.15 12.89
C GLN A 415 -16.95 8.99 12.87
N PHE A 416 -16.44 7.78 12.69
CA PHE A 416 -17.24 6.56 12.76
C PHE A 416 -17.11 5.80 14.09
N TYR A 417 -15.93 5.80 14.73
CA TYR A 417 -15.71 5.03 15.97
C TYR A 417 -16.57 5.51 17.13
N GLY A 418 -16.91 4.57 18.03
CA GLY A 418 -17.71 4.80 19.24
C GLY A 418 -19.07 5.45 18.96
N GLY A 419 -19.41 6.46 19.76
CA GLY A 419 -20.62 7.27 19.61
C GLY A 419 -20.62 8.24 18.42
N GLY A 420 -19.55 8.24 17.62
CA GLY A 420 -19.34 9.19 16.52
C GLY A 420 -19.49 10.65 16.99
N GLU A 421 -20.16 11.46 16.19
CA GLU A 421 -20.43 12.87 16.50
C GLU A 421 -21.58 13.09 17.52
N ASN A 422 -22.22 12.02 18.00
CA ASN A 422 -23.48 12.11 18.75
C ASN A 422 -23.33 11.86 20.26
N SER A 423 -22.30 11.14 20.70
CA SER A 423 -22.05 10.88 22.12
C SER A 423 -20.59 10.58 22.44
N GLU A 424 -20.26 10.71 23.73
CA GLU A 424 -18.94 10.37 24.28
C GLU A 424 -18.76 8.87 24.58
N ILE A 425 -19.73 8.04 24.19
CA ILE A 425 -19.69 6.59 24.42
C ILE A 425 -18.58 5.97 23.58
N ASP A 426 -17.79 5.09 24.20
CA ASP A 426 -16.71 4.32 23.56
C ASP A 426 -15.69 5.18 22.80
N GLN A 427 -15.40 6.37 23.31
CA GLN A 427 -14.35 7.27 22.81
C GLN A 427 -13.00 7.00 23.51
N MET A 428 -11.91 7.48 22.89
CA MET A 428 -10.54 7.41 23.42
C MET A 428 -9.92 8.79 23.75
N PRO A 429 -10.60 9.65 24.53
CA PRO A 429 -10.26 11.07 24.58
C PRO A 429 -8.86 11.38 25.14
N VAL A 430 -8.35 10.62 26.12
CA VAL A 430 -7.00 10.83 26.68
C VAL A 430 -5.92 10.32 25.74
N GLU A 431 -6.13 9.14 25.12
CA GLU A 431 -5.21 8.56 24.14
C GLU A 431 -5.01 9.52 22.97
N GLU A 432 -6.11 10.00 22.37
CA GLU A 432 -6.04 10.80 21.14
C GLU A 432 -5.57 12.22 21.35
N CYS A 433 -5.94 12.85 22.47
CA CYS A 433 -5.36 14.15 22.82
C CYS A 433 -3.85 14.03 23.05
N GLY A 434 -3.40 13.00 23.78
CA GLY A 434 -1.98 12.77 24.03
C GLY A 434 -1.21 12.53 22.74
N ASN A 435 -1.73 11.64 21.89
CA ASN A 435 -1.17 11.32 20.58
C ASN A 435 -1.04 12.57 19.70
N MET A 436 -2.13 13.33 19.51
CA MET A 436 -2.10 14.52 18.65
C MET A 436 -1.13 15.61 19.13
N LEU A 437 -1.04 15.87 20.44
CA LEU A 437 -0.11 16.87 20.97
C LEU A 437 1.36 16.45 20.76
N ILE A 438 1.67 15.16 20.96
CA ILE A 438 3.01 14.63 20.69
C ILE A 438 3.33 14.69 19.21
N LEU A 439 2.40 14.29 18.34
CA LEU A 439 2.55 14.33 16.88
C LEU A 439 2.83 15.74 16.37
N VAL A 440 2.05 16.74 16.81
CA VAL A 440 2.22 18.13 16.39
C VAL A 440 3.52 18.72 16.93
N ALA A 441 3.91 18.40 18.17
CA ALA A 441 5.20 18.83 18.71
C ALA A 441 6.39 18.23 17.95
N ALA A 442 6.34 16.94 17.62
CA ALA A 442 7.36 16.28 16.82
C ALA A 442 7.44 16.87 15.40
N LEU A 443 6.30 17.13 14.77
CA LEU A 443 6.22 17.77 13.47
C LEU A 443 6.78 19.20 13.50
N TYR A 444 6.42 19.98 14.52
CA TYR A 444 6.96 21.33 14.70
C TYR A 444 8.48 21.31 14.89
N LYS A 445 9.01 20.37 15.66
CA LYS A 445 10.47 20.19 15.81
C LYS A 445 11.15 19.86 14.48
N ALA A 446 10.50 19.08 13.61
CA ALA A 446 11.05 18.70 12.32
C ALA A 446 10.98 19.84 11.27
N LYS A 447 9.96 20.70 11.32
CA LYS A 447 9.67 21.67 10.25
C LYS A 447 9.76 23.14 10.65
N SER A 448 9.63 23.45 11.95
CA SER A 448 9.55 24.82 12.48
C SER A 448 8.48 25.69 11.79
N ASP A 449 7.35 25.08 11.41
CA ASP A 449 6.25 25.76 10.71
C ASP A 449 5.33 26.48 11.72
N GLN A 450 5.69 27.72 12.03
CA GLN A 450 4.93 28.60 12.92
C GLN A 450 3.51 28.84 12.43
N SER A 451 3.31 29.00 11.12
CA SER A 451 2.00 29.30 10.53
C SER A 451 1.01 28.14 10.69
N PHE A 452 1.51 26.91 10.60
CA PHE A 452 0.73 25.71 10.88
C PHE A 452 0.32 25.66 12.34
N LEU A 453 1.25 25.93 13.26
CA LEU A 453 0.98 25.90 14.70
C LEU A 453 -0.06 26.95 15.11
N GLU A 454 0.10 28.19 14.65
CA GLU A 454 -0.83 29.30 14.92
C GLU A 454 -2.25 29.01 14.42
N ARG A 455 -2.36 28.41 13.23
CA ARG A 455 -3.64 28.03 12.60
C ARG A 455 -4.47 27.08 13.46
N TYR A 456 -3.84 26.21 14.26
CA TYR A 456 -4.52 25.20 15.06
C TYR A 456 -4.34 25.40 16.58
N TRP A 457 -3.76 26.52 17.02
CA TRP A 457 -3.35 26.75 18.41
C TRP A 457 -4.49 26.55 19.42
N GLN A 458 -5.68 27.06 19.11
CA GLN A 458 -6.84 26.92 20.01
C GLN A 458 -7.26 25.46 20.19
N ILE A 459 -7.20 24.65 19.13
CA ILE A 459 -7.56 23.22 19.20
C ILE A 459 -6.57 22.48 20.09
N LEU A 460 -5.27 22.71 19.87
CA LEU A 460 -4.21 22.11 20.68
C LEU A 460 -4.30 22.52 22.16
N SER A 461 -4.64 23.79 22.41
CA SER A 461 -4.84 24.30 23.77
C SER A 461 -6.00 23.61 24.47
N ASN A 462 -7.15 23.43 23.79
CA ASN A 462 -8.30 22.73 24.34
C ASN A 462 -7.97 21.27 24.70
N TRP A 463 -7.19 20.57 23.86
CA TRP A 463 -6.77 19.20 24.14
C TRP A 463 -5.79 19.12 25.31
N ALA A 464 -4.87 20.08 25.45
CA ALA A 464 -3.99 20.16 26.61
C ALA A 464 -4.77 20.41 27.91
N ASP A 465 -5.76 21.33 27.87
CA ASP A 465 -6.65 21.60 29.00
C ASP A 465 -7.47 20.36 29.38
N TYR A 466 -7.96 19.60 28.40
CA TYR A 466 -8.64 18.33 28.63
C TYR A 466 -7.73 17.32 29.36
N LEU A 467 -6.49 17.15 28.90
CA LEU A 467 -5.52 16.26 29.55
C LEU A 467 -5.13 16.72 30.95
N LEU A 468 -5.02 18.03 31.19
CA LEU A 468 -4.77 18.57 32.54
C LEU A 468 -5.92 18.24 33.50
N ALA A 469 -7.16 18.28 33.01
CA ALA A 469 -8.35 18.00 33.81
C ALA A 469 -8.60 16.51 34.04
N LYS A 470 -8.30 15.65 33.05
CA LYS A 470 -8.76 14.25 33.00
C LYS A 470 -7.65 13.22 32.83
N GLY A 471 -6.42 13.64 32.57
CA GLY A 471 -5.33 12.76 32.14
C GLY A 471 -4.55 12.08 33.26
N LEU A 472 -4.45 12.65 34.47
CA LEU A 472 -3.64 12.04 35.54
C LEU A 472 -4.24 10.73 36.05
N ASP A 473 -5.53 10.75 36.34
CA ASP A 473 -6.29 9.59 36.78
C ASP A 473 -7.46 9.36 35.81
N PRO A 474 -7.22 8.72 34.65
CA PRO A 474 -8.21 8.54 33.61
C PRO A 474 -9.44 7.79 34.15
N GLU A 475 -10.61 8.35 33.88
CA GLU A 475 -11.89 7.66 34.05
C GLU A 475 -12.01 6.48 33.07
N ASN A 476 -13.13 5.76 33.14
CA ASN A 476 -13.36 4.56 32.34
C ASN A 476 -13.47 4.88 30.83
N GLN A 477 -12.37 4.70 30.10
CA GLN A 477 -12.29 4.89 28.64
C GLN A 477 -11.50 3.75 27.97
N LEU A 478 -11.54 3.71 26.64
CA LEU A 478 -10.69 2.83 25.82
C LEU A 478 -9.29 3.43 25.63
N CYS A 479 -8.31 2.58 25.36
CA CYS A 479 -7.01 2.95 24.80
C CYS A 479 -6.79 2.17 23.50
N THR A 480 -5.66 2.39 22.82
CA THR A 480 -5.34 1.71 21.55
C THR A 480 -5.35 0.17 21.64
N ASP A 481 -5.13 -0.40 22.83
CA ASP A 481 -5.34 -1.84 23.10
C ASP A 481 -6.83 -2.13 23.36
N ASP A 482 -7.71 -1.68 22.46
CA ASP A 482 -9.16 -1.66 22.66
C ASP A 482 -9.78 -3.06 22.82
N PHE A 483 -9.12 -4.08 22.28
CA PHE A 483 -9.43 -5.50 22.49
C PHE A 483 -9.44 -5.92 23.97
N ALA A 484 -8.77 -5.16 24.84
CA ALA A 484 -8.74 -5.39 26.28
C ALA A 484 -9.91 -4.71 27.04
N GLY A 485 -10.73 -3.92 26.35
CA GLY A 485 -11.89 -3.23 26.90
C GLY A 485 -11.54 -1.95 27.67
N HIS A 486 -12.55 -1.33 28.28
CA HIS A 486 -12.38 -0.06 28.99
C HIS A 486 -11.58 -0.24 30.29
N MET A 487 -10.73 0.72 30.59
CA MET A 487 -9.88 0.70 31.78
C MET A 487 -9.89 2.07 32.46
N ALA A 488 -10.40 2.13 33.69
CA ALA A 488 -10.14 3.25 34.59
C ALA A 488 -8.74 3.11 35.23
N HIS A 489 -8.15 4.23 35.68
CA HIS A 489 -6.87 4.27 36.40
C HIS A 489 -5.70 3.66 35.59
N ASN A 490 -5.75 3.81 34.26
CA ASN A 490 -4.78 3.18 33.36
C ASN A 490 -3.46 3.97 33.33
N VAL A 491 -2.38 3.34 33.81
CA VAL A 491 -1.04 3.97 33.87
C VAL A 491 -0.47 4.36 32.50
N ASN A 492 -0.78 3.61 31.44
CA ASN A 492 -0.30 3.94 30.09
C ASN A 492 -0.97 5.22 29.59
N LEU A 493 -2.29 5.37 29.81
CA LEU A 493 -3.02 6.59 29.49
C LEU A 493 -2.53 7.77 30.33
N SER A 494 -2.28 7.58 31.63
CA SER A 494 -1.71 8.64 32.48
C SER A 494 -0.34 9.10 31.99
N LEU A 495 0.56 8.17 31.64
CA LEU A 495 1.87 8.50 31.07
C LEU A 495 1.73 9.22 29.73
N LYS A 496 0.83 8.75 28.86
CA LYS A 496 0.56 9.39 27.56
C LYS A 496 0.07 10.83 27.74
N ALA A 497 -0.85 11.06 28.68
CA ALA A 497 -1.35 12.39 29.01
C ALA A 497 -0.22 13.32 29.46
N LEU A 498 0.63 12.88 30.40
CA LEU A 498 1.77 13.66 30.88
C LEU A 498 2.76 14.02 29.76
N LEU A 499 3.05 13.06 28.86
CA LEU A 499 3.90 13.30 27.70
C LEU A 499 3.26 14.27 26.71
N GLY A 500 1.95 14.17 26.47
CA GLY A 500 1.19 15.10 25.63
C GLY A 500 1.20 16.52 26.18
N ILE A 501 0.95 16.70 27.49
CA ILE A 501 1.01 18.00 28.15
C ILE A 501 2.44 18.56 28.11
N ALA A 502 3.46 17.74 28.33
CA ALA A 502 4.86 18.15 28.23
C ALA A 502 5.25 18.56 26.79
N ALA A 503 4.72 17.86 25.78
CA ALA A 503 4.87 18.23 24.37
C ALA A 503 4.21 19.57 24.07
N TYR A 504 3.02 19.82 24.61
CA TYR A 504 2.33 21.11 24.50
C TYR A 504 3.11 22.26 25.16
N ALA A 505 3.77 22.03 26.31
CA ALA A 505 4.66 23.03 26.90
C ALA A 505 5.85 23.40 25.98
N GLN A 506 6.36 22.45 25.18
CA GLN A 506 7.40 22.75 24.18
C GLN A 506 6.85 23.62 23.05
N LEU A 507 5.60 23.38 22.63
CA LEU A 507 4.92 24.22 21.64
C LEU A 507 4.65 25.63 22.18
N CYS A 508 4.30 25.77 23.47
CA CYS A 508 4.13 27.09 24.10
C CYS A 508 5.42 27.91 24.04
N ASP A 509 6.57 27.31 24.37
CA ASP A 509 7.87 27.98 24.23
C ASP A 509 8.14 28.40 22.78
N ALA A 510 7.81 27.53 21.83
CA ALA A 510 8.05 27.78 20.41
C ALA A 510 7.32 29.01 19.88
N ILE A 511 6.12 29.31 20.39
CA ILE A 511 5.35 30.50 20.01
C ILE A 511 5.57 31.70 20.94
N GLY A 512 6.51 31.60 21.90
CA GLY A 512 6.81 32.68 22.84
C GLY A 512 5.90 32.76 24.07
N GLU A 513 5.00 31.79 24.30
CA GLU A 513 4.20 31.65 25.53
C GLU A 513 5.02 31.04 26.69
N THR A 514 6.23 31.56 26.94
CA THR A 514 7.21 30.98 27.88
C THR A 514 6.70 30.89 29.32
N GLN A 515 5.92 31.87 29.79
CA GLN A 515 5.34 31.83 31.13
C GLN A 515 4.38 30.63 31.28
N LYS A 516 3.47 30.47 30.31
CA LYS A 516 2.52 29.35 30.28
C LYS A 516 3.25 28.01 30.17
N ALA A 517 4.30 27.93 29.37
CA ALA A 517 5.14 26.73 29.28
C ALA A 517 5.75 26.35 30.65
N GLN A 518 6.21 27.33 31.44
CA GLN A 518 6.73 27.09 32.79
C GLN A 518 5.64 26.61 33.75
N GLU A 519 4.46 27.23 33.72
CA GLU A 519 3.30 26.83 34.53
C GLU A 519 2.88 25.38 34.23
N ILE A 520 2.76 25.03 32.94
CA ILE A 520 2.41 23.67 32.51
C ILE A 520 3.47 22.66 32.95
N ARG A 521 4.76 22.97 32.82
CA ARG A 521 5.84 22.08 33.27
C ARG A 521 5.79 21.84 34.78
N ALA A 522 5.49 22.87 35.56
CA ALA A 522 5.34 22.73 37.01
C ALA A 522 4.15 21.82 37.35
N GLN A 523 3.04 21.93 36.63
CA GLN A 523 1.88 21.04 36.78
C GLN A 523 2.24 19.59 36.42
N VAL A 524 2.89 19.33 35.28
CA VAL A 524 3.34 17.98 34.89
C VAL A 524 4.26 17.38 35.95
N GLN A 525 5.22 18.15 36.47
CA GLN A 525 6.11 17.71 37.54
C GLN A 525 5.36 17.38 38.84
N HIS A 526 4.30 18.13 39.16
CA HIS A 526 3.45 17.84 40.31
C HIS A 526 2.66 16.55 40.10
N MET A 527 2.00 16.41 38.93
CA MET A 527 1.22 15.24 38.54
C MET A 527 2.08 13.96 38.51
N THR A 528 3.33 14.03 38.02
CA THR A 528 4.24 12.87 37.96
C THR A 528 4.67 12.35 39.34
N LYS A 529 4.57 13.18 40.39
CA LYS A 529 4.92 12.80 41.76
C LYS A 529 3.76 12.17 42.53
N GLN A 530 2.54 12.36 42.06
CA GLN A 530 1.34 11.70 42.59
C GLN A 530 1.30 10.27 42.04
#